data_AF-A0A537AFU5-F1
#
_entry.id   AF-A0A537AFU5-F1
#
_cell.length_a   1.000
_cell.length_b   1.000
_cell.length_c   1.000
_cell.angle_alpha   90.00
_cell.angle_beta   90.00
_cell.angle_gamma   90.00
#
_symmetry.space_group_name_H-M   'P 1'
#
loop_
_entity.id
_entity.type
_entity.pdbx_description
1 polymer ?
#
loop_
_entity_poly.entity_id
_entity_poly.type
_entity_poly.pdbx_seq_one_letter_code
_entity_poly.pdbx_strand_id
1 'polypeptide(L)' 'GLPREESDALLLRVFEHQERPEFQYEHRWQVADLVIWDNRCTLHARRDFPATHLRKLRRVAVKGERPF' A
#
# COMPACT_ATOMS: atom_id res chain seq x y z
N GLY A 1 -22.17 10.84 -12.26
CA GLY A 1 -21.34 9.75 -11.73
C GLY A 1 -22.00 8.43 -12.08
N LEU A 2 -21.35 7.31 -11.79
CA LEU A 2 -21.94 5.98 -11.96
C LEU A 2 -22.97 5.68 -10.86
N PRO A 3 -23.99 4.84 -11.12
CA PRO A 3 -24.80 4.23 -10.07
C PRO A 3 -23.93 3.51 -9.04
N ARG A 4 -24.41 3.44 -7.79
CA ARG A 4 -23.64 2.88 -6.68
C ARG A 4 -23.18 1.45 -6.95
N GLU A 5 -24.09 0.61 -7.40
CA GLU A 5 -23.82 -0.79 -7.69
C GLU A 5 -22.76 -0.96 -8.79
N GLU A 6 -22.85 -0.18 -9.87
CA GLU A 6 -21.86 -0.17 -10.95
C GLU A 6 -20.49 0.30 -10.46
N SER A 7 -20.46 1.36 -9.64
CA SER A 7 -19.21 1.87 -9.06
C SER A 7 -18.57 0.86 -8.11
N ASP A 8 -19.35 0.19 -7.27
CA ASP A 8 -18.84 -0.79 -6.31
C ASP A 8 -18.28 -2.01 -7.05
N ALA A 9 -18.98 -2.50 -8.08
CA ALA A 9 -18.50 -3.60 -8.91
C ALA A 9 -17.20 -3.24 -9.66
N LEU A 10 -17.09 -2.00 -10.17
CA LEU A 10 -15.87 -1.54 -10.82
C LEU A 10 -14.69 -1.43 -9.84
N LEU A 11 -14.91 -0.83 -8.66
CA LEU A 11 -13.88 -0.70 -7.64
C LEU A 11 -13.41 -2.06 -7.14
N LEU A 12 -14.32 -3.01 -6.92
CA LEU A 12 -13.97 -4.37 -6.51
C LEU A 12 -13.03 -5.03 -7.53
N ARG A 13 -13.33 -4.91 -8.83
CA ARG A 13 -12.45 -5.44 -9.89
C ARG A 13 -11.06 -4.81 -9.89
N VAL A 14 -10.97 -3.49 -9.63
CA VAL A 14 -9.69 -2.79 -9.52
C VAL A 14 -8.91 -3.27 -8.29
N PHE A 15 -9.59 -3.44 -7.16
CA PHE A 15 -9.00 -3.92 -5.91
C PHE A 15 -8.50 -5.36 -6.04
N GLU A 16 -9.28 -6.26 -6.63
CA GLU A 16 -8.86 -7.63 -6.90
C GLU A 16 -7.65 -7.69 -7.85
N HIS A 17 -7.62 -6.83 -8.87
CA HIS A 17 -6.50 -6.79 -9.82
C HIS A 17 -5.21 -6.30 -9.16
N GLN A 18 -5.25 -5.22 -8.40
CA GLN A 18 -4.04 -4.64 -7.78
C GLN A 18 -3.48 -5.50 -6.64
N GLU A 19 -4.28 -6.38 -6.02
CA GLU A 19 -3.87 -7.26 -4.93
C GLU A 19 -3.32 -8.62 -5.42
N ARG A 20 -3.17 -8.83 -6.73
CA ARG A 20 -2.60 -10.07 -7.27
C ARG A 20 -1.14 -10.30 -6.80
N PRO A 21 -0.75 -11.51 -6.36
CA PRO A 21 0.58 -11.79 -5.79
C PRO A 21 1.77 -11.39 -6.66
N GLU A 22 1.65 -11.47 -7.99
CA GLU A 22 2.69 -11.07 -8.95
C GLU A 22 2.99 -9.57 -8.96
N PHE A 23 2.10 -8.74 -8.41
CA PHE A 23 2.31 -7.30 -8.23
C PHE A 23 2.81 -6.96 -6.82
N GLN A 24 3.00 -7.95 -5.95
CA GLN A 24 3.38 -7.73 -4.56
C GLN A 24 4.89 -7.88 -4.37
N TYR A 25 5.47 -6.89 -3.69
CA TYR A 25 6.80 -7.00 -3.09
C TYR A 25 6.65 -7.07 -1.56
N GLU A 26 7.19 -8.13 -0.94
CA GLU A 26 7.21 -8.29 0.53
C GLU A 26 8.62 -8.07 1.08
N HIS A 27 8.77 -7.03 1.90
CA HIS A 27 10.04 -6.71 2.55
C HIS A 27 10.12 -7.31 3.96
N ARG A 28 11.16 -8.10 4.22
CA ARG A 28 11.49 -8.62 5.55
C ARG A 28 12.50 -7.70 6.24
N TRP A 29 11.97 -6.76 7.02
CA TRP A 29 12.76 -5.75 7.73
C TRP A 29 13.89 -6.34 8.59
N GLN A 30 15.08 -5.77 8.43
CA GLN A 30 16.21 -5.87 9.34
C GLN A 30 16.55 -4.50 9.93
N VAL A 31 17.30 -4.51 11.04
CA VAL A 31 17.84 -3.26 11.61
C VAL A 31 18.75 -2.61 10.57
N ALA A 32 18.61 -1.29 10.41
CA ALA A 32 19.31 -0.46 9.43
C ALA A 32 18.81 -0.55 7.98
N ASP A 33 17.76 -1.33 7.68
CA ASP A 33 17.14 -1.27 6.36
C ASP A 33 16.48 0.09 6.10
N LEU A 34 16.63 0.56 4.86
CA LEU A 34 15.92 1.71 4.31
C LEU A 34 15.15 1.27 3.08
N VAL A 35 13.84 1.51 3.10
CA VAL A 35 12.96 1.32 1.94
C VAL A 35 12.47 2.68 1.47
N ILE A 36 12.58 2.92 0.17
CA ILE A 36 11.99 4.06 -0.52
C ILE A 36 10.92 3.49 -1.45
N TRP A 37 9.73 4.09 -1.43
CA TRP A 37 8.65 3.75 -2.37
C TRP A 37 8.06 5.02 -2.97
N ASP A 38 7.56 4.92 -4.20
CA ASP A 38 6.86 6.01 -4.86
C ASP A 38 5.37 5.97 -4.52
N ASN A 39 4.90 6.95 -3.74
CA ASN A 39 3.52 7.01 -3.28
C ASN A 39 2.51 7.43 -4.37
N ARG A 40 2.95 7.67 -5.62
CA ARG A 40 2.07 7.92 -6.78
C ARG A 40 1.62 6.65 -7.49
N CYS A 41 2.45 5.61 -7.48
CA CYS A 41 2.21 4.39 -8.27
C CYS A 41 2.30 3.10 -7.46
N THR A 42 2.44 3.18 -6.14
CA THR A 42 2.47 2.01 -5.25
C THR A 42 1.40 2.10 -4.16
N LEU A 43 0.91 0.94 -3.76
CA LEU A 43 0.16 0.73 -2.53
C LEU A 43 1.05 0.01 -1.52
N HIS A 44 0.82 0.24 -0.23
CA HIS A 44 1.53 -0.46 0.83
C HIS A 44 0.56 -0.88 1.93
N ALA A 45 0.77 -2.08 2.43
CA ALA A 45 0.05 -2.64 3.56
C ALA A 45 1.03 -3.27 4.54
N ARG A 46 0.55 -3.53 5.75
CA ARG A 46 1.25 -4.36 6.72
C ARG A 46 0.37 -5.55 7.06
N ARG A 47 0.99 -6.70 7.27
CA ARG A 47 0.31 -7.81 7.97
C ARG A 47 0.22 -7.49 9.45
N ASP A 48 -0.77 -8.10 10.10
CA ASP A 48 -0.88 -8.06 11.56
C ASP A 48 0.35 -8.69 12.22
N PHE A 49 0.64 -8.22 13.43
CA PHE A 49 1.72 -8.72 14.26
C PHE A 49 1.28 -8.71 15.74
N PRO A 50 1.85 -9.56 16.59
CA PRO A 50 1.39 -9.66 17.98
C PRO A 50 1.57 -8.34 18.72
N ALA A 51 0.56 -7.95 19.51
CA ALA A 51 0.57 -6.71 20.27
C ALA A 51 1.71 -6.62 21.32
N THR A 52 2.28 -7.76 21.70
CA THR A 52 3.44 -7.86 22.61
C THR A 52 4.76 -7.46 21.94
N HIS A 53 4.82 -7.36 20.61
CA HIS A 53 6.04 -7.01 19.89
C HIS A 53 6.13 -5.51 19.68
N LEU A 54 7.26 -4.92 20.08
CA LEU A 54 7.57 -3.53 19.74
C LEU A 54 8.09 -3.45 18.32
N ARG A 55 7.41 -2.64 17.49
CA ARG A 55 7.85 -2.32 16.13
C ARG A 55 7.83 -0.80 15.93
N LYS A 56 9.00 -0.19 15.77
CA LYS A 56 9.16 1.25 15.59
C LYS A 56 9.87 1.54 14.26
N LEU A 57 9.19 2.27 13.38
CA LEU A 57 9.76 2.78 12.14
C LEU A 57 9.79 4.30 12.18
N ARG A 58 10.72 4.90 11.45
CA ARG A 58 10.74 6.34 11.17
C ARG A 58 10.41 6.51 9.69
N ARG A 59 9.50 7.45 9.39
CA ARG A 59 9.12 7.78 8.01
C ARG A 59 9.33 9.26 7.76
N VAL A 60 9.90 9.58 6.61
CA VAL A 60 9.92 10.92 6.03
C VAL A 60 9.07 10.87 4.76
N ALA A 61 8.18 11.85 4.59
CA ALA A 61 7.38 11.99 3.38
C ALA A 61 7.90 13.18 2.57
N VAL A 62 8.08 12.99 1.27
CA VAL A 62 8.41 14.07 0.34
C VAL A 62 7.12 14.69 -0.18
N LYS A 63 7.06 16.02 -0.23
CA LYS A 63 5.88 16.75 -0.74
C LYS A 63 5.67 16.40 -2.22
N GLY A 64 4.47 15.95 -2.55
CA GLY A 64 4.04 15.72 -3.93
C GLY A 64 3.26 16.90 -4.53
N GLU A 65 2.77 16.69 -5.74
CA GLU A 65 1.91 17.61 -6.47
C GLU A 65 0.59 16.93 -6.84
N ARG A 66 -0.37 17.71 -7.35
CA ARG A 66 -1.69 17.22 -7.79
C ARG A 66 -1.53 16.19 -8.94
N PRO A 67 -2.19 15.01 -8.88
CA PRO A 67 -2.25 14.07 -10.00
C PRO A 67 -2.95 14.67 -11.23
N PHE A 68 -2.54 14.26 -12.44
CA PHE A 68 -3.11 14.69 -13.73
C PHE A 68 -3.84 13.55 -14.44
#